data_AF-A0A8J8B821-F1
#
_entry.id   AF-A0A8J8B821-F1
#
_cell.length_a   1.000
_cell.length_b   1.000
_cell.length_c   1.000
_cell.angle_alpha   90.00
_cell.angle_beta   90.00
_cell.angle_gamma   90.00
#
_symmetry.space_group_name_H-M   'P 1'
#
loop_
_entity.id
_entity.type
_entity.pdbx_description
1 polymer ?
#
loop_
_entity_poly.entity_id
_entity_poly.type
_entity_poly.pdbx_seq_one_letter_code
_entity_poly.pdbx_strand_id
1 'polypeptide(L)'
;MKSSDAILMTGCDKLHNATAILSDLRNDGLSVFDRFTAGREDTLWYYGELARALSTRAPTAQAKRLAETVESLRSETGRLMTGG
;
A
#
# COMPACT_ATOMS: atom_id res chain seq x y z
N MET A 1 22.53 10.33 -0.14
CA MET A 1 21.73 9.82 -1.29
C MET A 1 21.58 8.32 -1.10
N LYS A 2 20.36 7.79 -0.91
CA LYS A 2 20.19 6.32 -0.89
C LYS A 2 20.50 5.81 -2.30
N SER A 3 21.38 4.82 -2.44
CA SER A 3 21.72 4.20 -3.73
C SER A 3 20.46 3.65 -4.40
N SER A 4 20.41 3.68 -5.73
CA SER A 4 19.25 3.21 -6.52
C SER A 4 18.79 1.81 -6.12
N ASP A 5 19.71 0.92 -5.76
CA ASP A 5 19.40 -0.43 -5.27
C ASP A 5 18.61 -0.44 -3.95
N ALA A 6 18.90 0.49 -3.03
CA ALA A 6 18.15 0.62 -1.79
C ALA A 6 16.71 1.12 -2.04
N ILE A 7 16.50 1.94 -3.07
CA ILE A 7 15.17 2.41 -3.48
C ILE A 7 14.37 1.25 -4.09
N LEU A 8 15.00 0.45 -4.95
CA LEU A 8 14.37 -0.73 -5.55
C LEU A 8 14.01 -1.79 -4.49
N MET A 9 14.94 -2.10 -3.59
CA MET A 9 14.70 -3.04 -2.49
C MET A 9 13.57 -2.56 -1.57
N THR A 10 13.54 -1.28 -1.22
CA THR A 10 12.47 -0.68 -0.42
C THR A 10 11.11 -0.75 -1.15
N GLY A 11 11.10 -0.49 -2.46
CA GLY A 11 9.88 -0.58 -3.27
C GLY A 11 9.31 -2.00 -3.33
N CYS A 12 10.17 -3.02 -3.48
CA CYS A 12 9.75 -4.43 -3.46
C CYS A 12 9.17 -4.85 -2.11
N ASP A 13 9.84 -4.52 -1.00
CA ASP A 13 9.33 -4.79 0.35
C ASP A 13 7.96 -4.16 0.56
N LYS A 14 7.80 -2.89 0.14
CA LYS A 14 6.55 -2.16 0.37
C LYS A 14 5.42 -2.62 -0.55
N LEU A 15 5.72 -3.05 -1.78
CA LEU A 15 4.77 -3.74 -2.63
C LEU A 15 4.29 -5.05 -2.00
N HIS A 16 5.21 -5.85 -1.47
CA HIS A 16 4.85 -7.10 -0.78
C HIS A 16 3.95 -6.83 0.42
N ASN A 17 4.31 -5.86 1.27
CA ASN A 17 3.50 -5.48 2.42
C ASN A 17 2.11 -4.96 2.02
N ALA A 18 2.02 -4.09 1.00
CA ALA A 18 0.73 -3.60 0.49
C ALA A 18 -0.15 -4.74 -0.07
N THR A 19 0.46 -5.71 -0.75
CA THR A 19 -0.24 -6.89 -1.29
C THR A 19 -0.77 -7.78 -0.16
N ALA A 20 0.04 -8.00 0.89
CA ALA A 20 -0.38 -8.75 2.06
C ALA A 20 -1.56 -8.07 2.78
N ILE A 21 -1.48 -6.76 2.99
CA ILE A 21 -2.60 -5.99 3.58
C ILE A 21 -3.86 -6.12 2.74
N LEU A 22 -3.77 -6.07 1.40
CA LEU A 22 -4.93 -6.21 0.53
C LEU A 22 -5.54 -7.60 0.60
N SER A 23 -4.71 -8.64 0.67
CA SER A 23 -5.16 -10.02 0.86
C SER A 23 -5.91 -10.17 2.18
N ASP A 24 -5.31 -9.71 3.28
CA ASP A 24 -5.90 -9.79 4.61
C ASP A 24 -7.17 -8.93 4.71
N LEU A 25 -7.20 -7.75 4.09
CA LEU A 25 -8.39 -6.90 4.00
C LEU A 25 -9.57 -7.62 3.32
N ARG A 26 -9.28 -8.42 2.28
CA ARG A 26 -10.31 -9.20 1.58
C ARG A 26 -10.80 -10.41 2.37
N ASN A 27 -9.94 -11.00 3.19
CA ASN A 27 -10.26 -12.19 3.97
C ASN A 27 -10.90 -11.85 5.33
N ASP A 28 -10.30 -10.91 6.06
CA ASP A 28 -10.60 -10.60 7.46
C ASP A 28 -11.31 -9.24 7.62
N GLY A 29 -11.49 -8.51 6.51
CA GLY A 29 -12.15 -7.22 6.50
C GLY A 29 -11.32 -6.11 7.15
N LEU A 30 -12.02 -5.08 7.66
CA LEU A 30 -11.38 -3.88 8.21
C LEU A 30 -10.54 -4.14 9.47
N SER A 31 -10.71 -5.29 10.13
CA SER A 31 -9.94 -5.69 11.32
C SER A 31 -8.43 -5.81 11.04
N VAL A 32 -8.04 -5.99 9.78
CA VAL A 32 -6.64 -5.98 9.35
C VAL A 32 -5.89 -4.72 9.80
N PHE A 33 -6.59 -3.60 9.97
CA PHE A 33 -5.98 -2.34 10.38
C PHE A 33 -5.69 -2.25 11.88
N ASP A 34 -6.29 -3.13 12.71
CA ASP A 34 -6.10 -3.14 14.17
C ASP A 34 -4.68 -3.54 14.56
N ARG A 35 -3.96 -4.26 13.69
CA ARG A 35 -2.54 -4.58 13.88
C ARG A 35 -1.60 -3.41 13.62
N PHE A 36 -2.08 -2.29 13.07
CA PHE A 36 -1.28 -1.10 12.79
C PHE A 36 -1.58 0.00 13.80
N THR A 37 -0.54 0.44 14.52
CA THR A 37 -0.67 1.51 15.53
C THR A 37 -1.18 2.83 14.95
N ALA A 38 -0.88 3.11 13.69
CA ALA A 38 -1.35 4.31 12.98
C ALA A 38 -2.85 4.23 12.61
N GLY A 39 -3.44 3.03 12.66
CA GLY A 39 -4.80 2.80 12.19
C GLY A 39 -4.94 2.92 10.67
N ARG A 40 -6.17 2.77 10.22
CA ARG A 40 -6.51 2.60 8.80
C ARG A 40 -6.19 3.82 7.92
N GLU A 41 -6.63 5.00 8.33
CA GLU A 41 -6.52 6.21 7.49
C GLU A 41 -5.06 6.59 7.27
N ASP A 42 -4.26 6.61 8.33
CA ASP A 42 -2.82 6.88 8.24
C ASP A 42 -2.08 5.78 7.48
N THR A 43 -2.49 4.52 7.61
CA THR A 43 -1.91 3.42 6.81
C THR A 43 -2.18 3.65 5.32
N LEU A 44 -3.41 3.95 4.92
CA LEU A 44 -3.76 4.23 3.53
C LEU A 44 -3.05 5.49 3.00
N TRP A 45 -2.98 6.54 3.81
CA TRP A 45 -2.25 7.77 3.48
C TRP A 45 -0.76 7.49 3.27
N TYR A 46 -0.11 6.76 4.19
CA TYR A 46 1.31 6.40 4.12
C TYR A 46 1.65 5.65 2.83
N TYR A 47 0.87 4.61 2.51
CA TYR A 47 1.10 3.86 1.27
C TYR A 47 0.79 4.68 0.01
N GLY A 48 -0.18 5.59 0.07
CA GLY A 48 -0.46 6.55 -1.01
C GLY A 48 0.71 7.48 -1.28
N GLU A 49 1.25 8.12 -0.24
CA GLU A 49 2.41 9.01 -0.37
C GLU A 49 3.66 8.26 -0.82
N LEU A 50 3.84 7.02 -0.34
CA LEU A 50 4.95 6.18 -0.77
C LEU A 50 4.84 5.82 -2.26
N ALA A 51 3.66 5.40 -2.74
CA ALA A 51 3.42 5.10 -4.14
C ALA A 51 3.67 6.33 -5.04
N ARG A 52 3.20 7.51 -4.61
CA ARG A 52 3.45 8.79 -5.29
C ARG A 52 4.94 9.10 -5.35
N ALA A 53 5.64 9.04 -4.23
CA ALA A 53 7.06 9.35 -4.15
C ALA A 53 7.92 8.39 -5.00
N LEU A 54 7.61 7.09 -4.98
CA LEU A 54 8.32 6.10 -5.80
C LEU A 54 8.02 6.31 -7.29
N SER A 55 6.77 6.58 -7.67
CA SER A 55 6.42 6.85 -9.06
C SER A 55 7.12 8.09 -9.62
N THR A 56 7.34 9.12 -8.80
CA THR A 56 8.09 10.32 -9.21
C THR A 56 9.60 10.10 -9.28
N ARG A 57 10.18 9.38 -8.31
CA ARG A 57 11.64 9.26 -8.17
C ARG A 57 12.24 8.07 -8.92
N ALA A 58 11.46 7.02 -9.13
CA ALA A 58 11.88 5.77 -9.76
C ALA A 58 10.66 5.10 -10.43
N PRO A 59 10.25 5.56 -11.64
CA PRO A 59 9.08 5.07 -12.35
C PRO A 59 9.31 3.67 -12.94
N THR A 60 9.38 2.67 -12.07
CA THR A 60 9.59 1.27 -12.41
C THR A 60 8.27 0.50 -12.43
N ALA A 61 8.31 -0.73 -12.98
CA ALA A 61 7.15 -1.62 -12.94
C ALA A 61 6.69 -1.91 -11.49
N GLN A 62 7.62 -1.94 -10.54
CA GLN A 62 7.33 -2.15 -9.12
C GLN A 62 6.61 -0.94 -8.53
N ALA A 63 7.05 0.28 -8.84
CA ALA A 63 6.38 1.51 -8.39
C ALA A 63 4.94 1.58 -8.94
N LYS A 64 4.75 1.21 -10.22
CA LYS A 64 3.43 1.12 -10.84
C LYS A 64 2.53 0.10 -10.14
N ARG A 65 3.03 -1.12 -9.91
CA ARG A 65 2.27 -2.17 -9.20
C ARG A 65 1.92 -1.75 -7.77
N LEU A 66 2.81 -1.03 -7.09
CA LEU A 66 2.50 -0.51 -5.76
C LEU A 66 1.33 0.48 -5.84
N ALA A 67 1.36 1.43 -6.77
CA ALA A 67 0.25 2.37 -6.97
C ALA A 67 -1.09 1.65 -7.24
N GLU A 68 -1.09 0.67 -8.15
CA GLU A 68 -2.28 -0.15 -8.45
C GLU A 68 -2.81 -0.92 -7.21
N THR A 69 -1.89 -1.43 -6.39
CA THR A 69 -2.24 -2.14 -5.14
C THR A 69 -2.83 -1.18 -4.11
N VAL A 70 -2.31 0.04 -4.01
CA VAL A 70 -2.83 1.07 -3.09
C VAL A 70 -4.22 1.55 -3.50
N GLU A 71 -4.46 1.73 -4.80
CA GLU A 71 -5.81 2.04 -5.29
C GLU A 71 -6.79 0.90 -4.99
N SER A 72 -6.34 -0.35 -5.14
CA SER A 72 -7.15 -1.52 -4.76
C SER A 72 -7.46 -1.55 -3.26
N LEU A 73 -6.50 -1.21 -2.39
CA LEU A 73 -6.70 -1.09 -0.94
C LEU A 73 -7.75 -0.02 -0.60
N ARG A 74 -7.67 1.15 -1.23
CA ARG A 74 -8.62 2.25 -1.02
C ARG A 74 -10.03 1.86 -1.46
N SER A 75 -10.14 1.27 -2.65
CA SER A 75 -11.41 0.80 -3.20
C SER A 75 -12.06 -0.28 -2.32
N GLU A 76 -11.30 -1.30 -1.94
CA GLU A 76 -11.78 -2.39 -1.08
C GLU A 76 -12.19 -1.88 0.31
N THR A 77 -11.39 -0.97 0.88
CA THR A 77 -11.74 -0.31 2.14
C THR A 77 -13.05 0.46 2.01
N GLY A 78 -13.20 1.25 0.95
CA GLY A 78 -14.43 2.00 0.68
C GLY A 78 -15.64 1.08 0.58
N ARG A 79 -15.52 -0.02 -0.18
CA ARG A 79 -16.56 -1.04 -0.33
C ARG A 79 -17.00 -1.62 1.03
N LEU A 80 -16.06 -1.97 1.89
CA LEU A 80 -16.34 -2.51 3.23
C LEU A 80 -16.94 -1.47 4.18
N MET A 81 -16.63 -0.18 3.99
CA MET A 81 -17.22 0.89 4.80
C MET A 81 -18.65 1.24 4.41
N THR A 82 -19.01 1.14 3.13
CA THR A 82 -20.34 1.53 2.64
C THR A 82 -21.41 0.44 2.81
N GLY A 83 -21.06 -0.69 3.43
CA GLY A 83 -21.90 -1.88 3.50
C GLY A 83 -21.71 -2.76 2.26
N GLY A 84 -21.23 -3.98 2.50
CA GLY A 84 -21.34 -5.07 1.53
C GLY A 84 -22.75 -5.61 1.47
#